data_AF-A0A2W5FN07-F1
#
_entry.id   AF-A0A2W5FN07-F1
#
_cell.length_a   1.000
_cell.length_b   1.000
_cell.length_c   1.000
_cell.angle_alpha   90.00
_cell.angle_beta   90.00
_cell.angle_gamma   90.00
#
_symmetry.space_group_name_H-M   'P 1'
#
loop_
_entity.id
_entity.type
_entity.pdbx_description
1 polymer ?
#
loop_
_entity_poly.entity_id
_entity_poly.type
_entity_poly.pdbx_seq_one_letter_code
_entity_poly.pdbx_strand_id
1 'polypeptide(L)'
;MSSKIIVVSTRPPTAPLSGGMAPAVARACKEFKDVVWYAVGNVDDLKINFQSSSENVIRPDAGDIHETDVEGIKVKQIMVDPSTWDSHYNKVSNSQTWPLCHDRYDLTQNVGMIDTFSARYLNMIMAKELAKELKEQNDTTTPIWIHDYHHFSMPAFLRKEGVSNPIVFFNHIPLPDPDRISTLPVEAHGAFLDTLNP
;
A
#
# COMPACT_ATOMS: atom_id res chain seq x y z
N MET A 1 -25.72 -0.72 1.99
CA MET A 1 -24.42 -0.20 1.51
C MET A 1 -23.69 0.38 2.72
N SER A 2 -22.40 0.10 2.89
CA SER A 2 -21.61 0.71 3.97
C SER A 2 -21.51 2.22 3.76
N SER A 3 -21.63 3.00 4.82
CA SER A 3 -21.44 4.46 4.78
C SER A 3 -19.97 4.89 4.80
N LYS A 4 -19.06 3.92 5.03
CA LYS A 4 -17.62 4.10 5.16
C LYS A 4 -16.91 3.41 4.00
N ILE A 5 -15.79 3.97 3.55
CA ILE A 5 -14.84 3.31 2.65
C ILE A 5 -13.42 3.47 3.19
N ILE A 6 -12.62 2.41 3.03
CA ILE A 6 -11.20 2.44 3.30
C ILE A 6 -10.47 2.41 1.97
N VAL A 7 -9.63 3.41 1.72
CA VAL A 7 -8.79 3.50 0.53
C VAL A 7 -7.36 3.19 0.93
N VAL A 8 -6.65 2.41 0.12
CA VAL A 8 -5.22 2.16 0.29
C VAL A 8 -4.49 2.55 -0.98
N SER A 9 -3.45 3.36 -0.86
CA SER A 9 -2.55 3.67 -1.97
C SER A 9 -1.15 4.00 -1.46
N THR A 10 -0.17 4.05 -2.35
CA THR A 10 1.20 4.41 -1.97
C THR A 10 1.29 5.86 -1.46
N ARG A 11 0.52 6.77 -2.06
CA ARG A 11 0.50 8.20 -1.71
C ARG A 11 -0.91 8.68 -1.37
N PRO A 12 -1.09 9.49 -0.33
CA PRO A 12 -2.39 10.08 0.00
C PRO A 12 -2.75 11.21 -0.97
N PRO A 13 -4.02 11.66 -0.99
CA PRO A 13 -4.38 12.92 -1.62
C PRO A 13 -3.69 14.10 -0.96
N THR A 14 -3.49 15.19 -1.73
CA THR A 14 -2.96 16.47 -1.24
C THR A 14 -4.01 17.56 -1.32
N ALA A 15 -3.83 18.63 -0.54
CA ALA A 15 -4.64 19.86 -0.64
C ALA A 15 -3.85 20.95 -1.40
N PRO A 16 -4.42 21.59 -2.43
CA PRO A 16 -5.72 21.30 -3.03
C PRO A 16 -5.72 19.99 -3.83
N LEU A 17 -6.87 19.30 -3.91
CA LEU A 17 -7.03 18.07 -4.70
C LEU A 17 -6.72 18.32 -6.19
N SER A 18 -5.47 18.09 -6.59
CA SER A 18 -4.94 18.37 -7.93
C SER A 18 -3.94 17.31 -8.36
N GLY A 19 -3.93 16.97 -9.66
CA GLY A 19 -3.02 15.97 -10.23
C GLY A 19 -3.67 14.62 -10.52
N GLY A 20 -2.86 13.55 -10.43
CA GLY A 20 -3.13 12.19 -10.94
C GLY A 20 -4.13 11.35 -10.14
N MET A 21 -3.73 10.13 -9.76
CA MET A 21 -4.64 9.09 -9.24
C MET A 21 -5.35 9.45 -7.93
N ALA A 22 -4.62 9.91 -6.91
CA ALA A 22 -5.20 10.15 -5.59
C ALA A 22 -6.33 11.20 -5.58
N PRO A 23 -6.23 12.37 -6.26
CA PRO A 23 -7.36 13.30 -6.39
C PRO A 23 -8.60 12.72 -7.09
N ALA A 24 -8.41 11.88 -8.11
CA ALA A 24 -9.52 11.26 -8.83
C ALA A 24 -10.29 10.29 -7.93
N VAL A 25 -9.55 9.44 -7.20
CA VAL A 25 -10.12 8.51 -6.22
C VAL A 25 -10.78 9.27 -5.06
N ALA A 26 -10.13 10.30 -4.52
CA ALA A 26 -10.69 11.15 -3.47
C ALA A 26 -12.04 11.79 -3.87
N ARG A 27 -12.19 12.20 -5.14
CA ARG A 27 -13.47 12.70 -5.66
C ARG A 27 -14.53 11.62 -5.77
N ALA A 28 -14.16 10.40 -6.19
CA ALA A 28 -15.09 9.27 -6.24
C ALA A 28 -15.57 8.87 -4.84
N CYS A 29 -14.72 9.02 -3.81
CA CYS A 29 -15.08 8.70 -2.43
C CYS A 29 -16.04 9.71 -1.78
N LYS A 30 -16.35 10.86 -2.40
CA LYS A 30 -17.28 11.86 -1.85
C LYS A 30 -18.72 11.36 -1.66
N GLU A 31 -19.08 10.23 -2.28
CA GLU A 31 -20.38 9.59 -2.07
C GLU A 31 -20.49 8.86 -0.71
N PHE A 32 -19.36 8.57 -0.06
CA PHE A 32 -19.31 7.96 1.26
C PHE A 32 -19.32 9.02 2.35
N LYS A 33 -19.93 8.70 3.50
CA LYS A 33 -19.97 9.59 4.66
C LYS A 33 -18.62 9.66 5.35
N ASP A 34 -17.94 8.52 5.44
CA ASP A 34 -16.66 8.37 6.12
C ASP A 34 -15.62 7.79 5.15
N VAL A 35 -14.54 8.54 4.92
CA VAL A 35 -13.42 8.09 4.07
C VAL A 35 -12.16 8.03 4.94
N VAL A 36 -11.60 6.83 5.06
CA VAL A 36 -10.30 6.61 5.71
C VAL A 36 -9.30 6.18 4.66
N TRP A 37 -8.16 6.86 4.60
CA TRP A 37 -7.15 6.65 3.58
C TRP A 37 -5.85 6.17 4.22
N TYR A 38 -5.47 4.92 3.98
CA TYR A 38 -4.17 4.39 4.37
C TYR A 38 -3.17 4.65 3.25
N ALA A 39 -2.02 5.22 3.63
CA ALA A 39 -0.92 5.40 2.71
C ALA A 39 0.43 5.11 3.37
N VAL A 40 1.47 5.04 2.55
CA VAL A 40 2.83 4.92 3.06
C VAL A 40 3.32 6.32 3.46
N GLY A 41 3.88 6.42 4.66
CA GLY A 41 4.58 7.60 5.14
C GLY A 41 6.08 7.44 4.93
N ASN A 42 6.67 8.33 4.13
CA ASN A 42 8.12 8.42 4.00
C ASN A 42 8.64 9.53 4.92
N VAL A 43 9.60 9.19 5.77
CA VAL A 43 10.23 10.11 6.73
C VAL A 43 10.85 11.32 6.04
N ASP A 44 11.42 11.12 4.84
CA ASP A 44 12.04 12.20 4.06
C ASP A 44 10.98 13.18 3.51
N ASP A 45 9.83 12.67 3.06
CA ASP A 45 8.76 13.47 2.46
C ASP A 45 8.02 14.33 3.50
N LEU A 46 7.93 13.85 4.74
CA LEU A 46 7.24 14.57 5.82
C LEU A 46 8.14 15.57 6.55
N LYS A 47 9.45 15.65 6.23
CA LYS A 47 10.44 16.50 6.92
C LYS A 47 10.35 16.38 8.46
N ILE A 48 9.96 15.21 8.95
CA ILE A 48 9.88 14.96 10.39
C ILE A 48 11.32 14.77 10.86
N ASN A 49 11.80 15.69 11.70
CA ASN A 49 13.07 15.51 12.39
C ASN A 49 12.94 14.28 13.29
N PHE A 50 13.56 13.17 12.88
CA PHE A 50 13.81 12.00 13.74
C PHE A 50 14.90 12.36 14.79
N GLN A 51 14.71 13.47 15.52
CA GLN A 51 15.49 13.75 16.72
C GLN A 51 14.86 12.95 17.86
N SER A 52 15.66 12.05 18.43
CA SER A 52 15.33 11.33 19.65
C SER A 52 15.07 12.32 20.79
N SER A 53 13.83 12.76 20.96
CA SER A 53 13.47 13.61 22.11
C SER A 53 11.98 13.52 22.41
N SER A 54 11.59 12.43 23.08
CA SER A 54 10.55 12.31 24.12
C SER A 54 10.04 10.86 24.16
N GLU A 55 9.60 10.43 25.34
CA GLU A 55 9.55 9.05 25.83
C GLU A 55 8.52 8.10 25.19
N ASN A 56 8.18 8.23 23.90
CA ASN A 56 7.19 7.37 23.22
C ASN A 56 7.60 6.94 21.81
N VAL A 57 8.89 6.83 21.51
CA VAL A 57 9.36 6.36 20.20
C VAL A 57 9.47 4.83 20.20
N ILE A 58 8.45 4.14 19.69
CA ILE A 58 8.49 2.69 19.44
C ILE A 58 9.06 2.46 18.04
N ARG A 59 10.12 1.64 17.98
CA ARG A 59 10.86 1.22 16.78
C ARG A 59 10.01 0.26 15.92
N PRO A 60 10.30 0.10 14.62
CA PRO A 60 9.44 -0.69 13.75
C PRO A 60 9.56 -2.19 14.00
N ASP A 61 8.63 -2.72 14.77
CA ASP A 61 7.51 -3.48 14.24
C ASP A 61 6.37 -2.53 13.82
N ALA A 62 6.58 -1.70 12.78
CA ALA A 62 5.62 -0.69 12.29
C ALA A 62 5.00 0.23 13.37
N GLY A 63 5.74 1.25 13.81
CA GLY A 63 5.37 1.97 15.02
C GLY A 63 4.48 3.20 14.85
N ASP A 64 4.78 4.06 13.86
CA ASP A 64 4.19 5.39 13.83
C ASP A 64 3.17 5.55 12.70
N ILE A 65 1.96 5.97 13.08
CA ILE A 65 0.92 6.38 12.16
C ILE A 65 0.85 7.89 12.22
N HIS A 66 1.15 8.55 11.10
CA HIS A 66 0.92 9.98 10.97
C HIS A 66 -0.50 10.21 10.44
N GLU A 67 -1.38 10.73 11.30
CA GLU A 67 -2.75 11.06 10.93
C GLU A 67 -2.88 12.53 10.51
N THR A 68 -3.56 12.77 9.39
CA THR A 68 -3.91 14.10 8.90
C THR A 68 -5.35 14.12 8.37
N ASP A 69 -5.90 15.32 8.19
CA ASP A 69 -7.16 15.53 7.47
C ASP A 69 -6.87 16.27 6.16
N VAL A 70 -7.35 15.72 5.04
CA VAL A 70 -7.23 16.34 3.72
C VAL A 70 -8.62 16.52 3.14
N GLU A 71 -9.15 17.73 3.24
CA GLU A 71 -10.50 18.09 2.75
C GLU A 71 -11.60 17.15 3.29
N GLY A 72 -11.53 16.76 4.58
CA GLY A 72 -12.49 15.86 5.24
C GLY A 72 -12.20 14.37 5.05
N ILE A 73 -11.08 14.02 4.41
CA ILE A 73 -10.58 12.64 4.32
C ILE A 73 -9.60 12.40 5.46
N LYS A 74 -9.88 11.40 6.31
CA LYS A 74 -8.96 10.98 7.35
C LYS A 74 -7.82 10.18 6.72
N VAL A 75 -6.63 10.76 6.65
CA VAL A 75 -5.44 10.12 6.10
C VAL A 75 -4.61 9.53 7.24
N LYS A 76 -4.23 8.26 7.10
CA LYS A 76 -3.35 7.50 8.00
C LYS A 76 -2.12 7.05 7.23
N GLN A 77 -0.99 7.68 7.49
CA GLN A 77 0.27 7.33 6.85
C GLN A 77 1.09 6.42 7.76
N ILE A 78 1.39 5.21 7.30
CA ILE A 78 2.20 4.25 8.03
C ILE A 78 3.67 4.55 7.75
N MET A 79 4.38 5.01 8.78
CA MET A 79 5.77 5.44 8.65
C MET A 79 6.70 4.25 8.47
N VAL A 80 7.52 4.32 7.43
CA VAL A 80 8.57 3.33 7.15
C VAL A 80 9.92 4.02 7.03
N ASP A 81 10.99 3.27 7.33
CA ASP A 81 12.33 3.80 7.15
C ASP A 81 12.66 3.97 5.65
N PRO A 82 13.59 4.87 5.29
CA PRO A 82 13.95 5.13 3.90
C PRO A 82 14.41 3.90 3.12
N SER A 83 15.04 2.91 3.78
CA SER A 83 15.51 1.69 3.09
C SER A 83 14.37 0.74 2.73
N THR A 84 13.35 0.64 3.60
CA THR A 84 12.12 -0.08 3.31
C THR A 84 11.33 0.60 2.20
N TRP A 85 11.23 1.93 2.23
CA TRP A 85 10.64 2.70 1.13
C TRP A 85 11.38 2.48 -0.20
N ASP A 86 12.71 2.56 -0.20
CA ASP A 86 13.52 2.34 -1.40
C ASP A 86 13.34 0.94 -1.99
N SER A 87 13.33 -0.08 -1.12
CA SER A 87 13.08 -1.47 -1.51
C SER A 87 11.70 -1.64 -2.13
N HIS A 88 10.67 -1.07 -1.50
CA HIS A 88 9.29 -1.14 -1.96
C HIS A 88 9.04 -0.35 -3.24
N TYR A 89 9.30 0.96 -3.22
CA TYR A 89 8.91 1.89 -4.27
C TYR A 89 9.90 1.90 -5.43
N ASN A 90 11.19 2.14 -5.17
CA ASN A 90 12.16 2.31 -6.25
C ASN A 90 12.57 0.98 -6.89
N LYS A 91 12.87 -0.03 -6.07
CA LYS A 91 13.40 -1.31 -6.57
C LYS A 91 12.31 -2.25 -7.04
N VAL A 92 11.53 -2.83 -6.12
CA VAL A 92 10.54 -3.86 -6.47
C VAL A 92 9.43 -3.29 -7.36
N SER A 93 8.87 -2.15 -6.99
CA SER A 93 7.77 -1.56 -7.76
C SER A 93 8.27 -0.95 -9.06
N ASN A 94 9.13 0.06 -9.03
CA ASN A 94 9.46 0.84 -10.23
C ASN A 94 10.58 0.27 -11.12
N SER A 95 11.49 -0.53 -10.57
CA SER A 95 12.61 -1.11 -11.35
C SER A 95 12.39 -2.56 -11.77
N GLN A 96 11.40 -3.25 -11.21
CA GLN A 96 11.08 -4.65 -11.57
C GLN A 96 9.64 -4.82 -12.04
N THR A 97 8.66 -4.49 -11.20
CA THR A 97 7.24 -4.74 -11.46
C THR A 97 6.68 -3.86 -12.57
N TRP A 98 6.95 -2.56 -12.54
CA TRP A 98 6.46 -1.62 -13.54
C TRP A 98 6.97 -1.94 -14.95
N PRO A 99 8.29 -2.15 -15.19
CA PRO A 99 8.78 -2.55 -16.50
C PRO A 99 8.18 -3.85 -17.01
N LEU A 100 8.06 -4.85 -16.13
CA LEU A 100 7.45 -6.14 -16.43
C LEU A 100 6.01 -5.97 -16.95
N CYS A 101 5.17 -5.22 -16.24
CA CYS A 101 3.78 -4.96 -16.62
C CYS A 101 3.63 -4.17 -17.93
N HIS A 102 4.69 -3.49 -18.38
CA HIS A 102 4.69 -2.70 -19.62
C HIS A 102 5.43 -3.37 -20.77
N ASP A 103 5.73 -4.67 -20.66
CA ASP A 103 6.55 -5.42 -21.62
C ASP A 103 7.93 -4.78 -21.87
N ARG A 104 8.44 -4.02 -20.90
CA ARG A 104 9.74 -3.34 -20.92
C ARG A 104 10.80 -4.17 -20.19
N TYR A 105 10.95 -5.41 -20.62
CA TYR A 105 11.91 -6.37 -20.05
C TYR A 105 13.35 -5.87 -20.10
N ASP A 106 13.67 -5.02 -21.07
CA ASP A 106 14.97 -4.34 -21.21
C ASP A 106 15.29 -3.43 -20.01
N LEU A 107 14.27 -2.99 -19.27
CA LEU A 107 14.39 -2.15 -18.08
C LEU A 107 14.18 -2.91 -16.77
N THR A 108 13.77 -4.19 -16.82
CA THR A 108 13.54 -5.00 -15.62
C THR A 108 14.85 -5.32 -14.93
N GLN A 109 15.01 -4.83 -13.71
CA GLN A 109 16.16 -5.14 -12.87
C GLN A 109 15.93 -6.42 -12.07
N ASN A 110 17.02 -7.18 -11.85
CA ASN A 110 17.01 -8.29 -10.91
C ASN A 110 17.10 -7.72 -9.49
N VAL A 111 16.00 -7.83 -8.74
CA VAL A 111 15.92 -7.36 -7.36
C VAL A 111 16.23 -8.51 -6.42
N GLY A 112 17.15 -8.30 -5.48
CA GLY A 112 17.58 -9.32 -4.53
C GLY A 112 16.53 -9.65 -3.48
N MET A 113 16.67 -10.83 -2.87
CA MET A 113 15.73 -11.35 -1.86
C MET A 113 15.48 -10.40 -0.68
N ILE A 114 16.50 -9.63 -0.27
CA ILE A 114 16.38 -8.68 0.85
C ILE A 114 15.39 -7.56 0.49
N ASP A 115 15.54 -6.95 -0.69
CA ASP A 115 14.66 -5.88 -1.14
C ASP A 115 13.23 -6.42 -1.40
N THR A 116 13.11 -7.63 -1.98
CA THR A 116 11.81 -8.29 -2.17
C THR A 116 11.11 -8.57 -0.84
N PHE A 117 11.84 -9.06 0.17
CA PHE A 117 11.30 -9.27 1.51
C PHE A 117 10.87 -7.95 2.15
N SER A 118 11.71 -6.91 2.07
CA SER A 118 11.41 -5.59 2.64
C SER A 118 10.17 -4.96 2.00
N ALA A 119 10.02 -5.06 0.67
CA ALA A 119 8.82 -4.60 -0.02
C ALA A 119 7.54 -5.34 0.44
N ARG A 120 7.60 -6.67 0.59
CA ARG A 120 6.47 -7.46 1.11
C ARG A 120 6.20 -7.16 2.57
N TYR A 121 7.23 -6.91 3.37
CA TYR A 121 7.13 -6.56 4.78
C TYR A 121 6.34 -5.27 4.97
N LEU A 122 6.54 -4.26 4.13
CA LEU A 122 5.72 -3.04 4.13
C LEU A 122 4.23 -3.34 3.93
N ASN A 123 3.86 -4.12 2.91
CA ASN A 123 2.46 -4.49 2.67
C ASN A 123 1.86 -5.31 3.83
N MET A 124 2.66 -6.20 4.43
CA MET A 124 2.26 -6.97 5.62
C MET A 124 1.97 -6.05 6.81
N ILE A 125 2.84 -5.07 7.05
CA ILE A 125 2.66 -4.05 8.08
C ILE A 125 1.36 -3.29 7.88
N MET A 126 1.13 -2.80 6.65
CA MET A 126 -0.08 -2.04 6.34
C MET A 126 -1.33 -2.88 6.56
N ALA A 127 -1.29 -4.15 6.15
CA ALA A 127 -2.40 -5.08 6.35
C ALA A 127 -2.65 -5.35 7.84
N LYS A 128 -1.60 -5.52 8.65
CA LYS A 128 -1.71 -5.74 10.10
C LYS A 128 -2.36 -4.57 10.82
N GLU A 129 -1.94 -3.35 10.51
CA GLU A 129 -2.48 -2.16 11.16
C GLU A 129 -3.95 -1.94 10.78
N LEU A 130 -4.28 -2.07 9.49
CA LEU A 130 -5.67 -2.02 9.05
C LEU A 130 -6.53 -3.13 9.68
N ALA A 131 -6.01 -4.36 9.75
CA ALA A 131 -6.73 -5.48 10.36
C ALA A 131 -6.97 -5.28 11.87
N LYS A 132 -6.00 -4.72 12.59
CA LYS A 132 -6.13 -4.38 14.01
C LYS A 132 -7.29 -3.40 14.22
N GLU A 133 -7.32 -2.30 13.47
CA GLU A 133 -8.39 -1.30 13.59
C GLU A 133 -9.77 -1.89 13.27
N LEU A 134 -9.88 -2.69 12.21
CA LEU A 134 -11.14 -3.35 11.84
C LEU A 134 -11.62 -4.30 12.94
N LYS A 135 -10.72 -5.06 13.56
CA LYS A 135 -11.05 -5.98 14.67
C LYS A 135 -11.51 -5.22 15.92
N GLU A 136 -10.82 -4.14 16.28
CA GLU A 136 -11.20 -3.30 17.42
C GLU A 136 -12.59 -2.67 17.24
N GLN A 137 -12.96 -2.34 16.00
CA GLN A 137 -14.27 -1.80 15.64
C GLN A 137 -15.34 -2.90 15.39
N ASN A 138 -14.95 -4.18 15.41
CA ASN A 138 -15.77 -5.30 14.95
C ASN A 138 -16.38 -5.06 13.55
N ASP A 139 -15.63 -4.38 12.67
CA ASP A 139 -16.07 -3.97 11.34
C ASP A 139 -15.66 -5.01 10.29
N THR A 140 -16.66 -5.74 9.80
CA THR A 140 -16.51 -6.77 8.76
C THR A 140 -17.14 -6.37 7.43
N THR A 141 -17.69 -5.15 7.34
CA THR A 141 -18.58 -4.76 6.23
C THR A 141 -18.05 -3.58 5.41
N THR A 142 -17.14 -2.78 5.97
CA THR A 142 -16.54 -1.66 5.25
C THR A 142 -15.70 -2.15 4.08
N PRO A 143 -15.97 -1.72 2.84
CA PRO A 143 -15.16 -2.06 1.68
C PRO A 143 -13.76 -1.46 1.80
N ILE A 144 -12.76 -2.26 1.43
CA ILE A 144 -11.36 -1.87 1.33
C ILE A 144 -11.00 -1.80 -0.15
N TRP A 145 -10.66 -0.61 -0.62
CA TRP A 145 -10.28 -0.35 -2.00
C TRP A 145 -8.77 -0.11 -2.09
N ILE A 146 -8.05 -1.11 -2.59
CA ILE A 146 -6.60 -1.11 -2.70
C ILE A 146 -6.22 -0.70 -4.13
N HIS A 147 -5.34 0.29 -4.23
CA HIS A 147 -4.91 0.84 -5.50
C HIS A 147 -3.46 0.49 -5.81
N ASP A 148 -3.29 0.10 -7.06
CA ASP A 148 -2.02 0.02 -7.78
C ASP A 148 -1.10 -1.16 -7.42
N TYR A 149 -0.22 -1.49 -8.36
CA TYR A 149 0.68 -2.66 -8.31
C TYR A 149 1.61 -2.68 -7.09
N HIS A 150 1.88 -1.54 -6.48
CA HIS A 150 2.66 -1.41 -5.24
C HIS A 150 2.12 -2.27 -4.08
N HIS A 151 0.81 -2.54 -4.07
CA HIS A 151 0.11 -3.23 -2.99
C HIS A 151 -0.39 -4.62 -3.38
N PHE A 152 0.21 -5.25 -4.39
CA PHE A 152 -0.14 -6.60 -4.85
C PHE A 152 -0.23 -7.62 -3.70
N SER A 153 0.76 -7.68 -2.80
CA SER A 153 0.70 -8.67 -1.70
C SER A 153 -0.27 -8.33 -0.55
N MET A 154 -0.87 -7.13 -0.53
CA MET A 154 -1.67 -6.68 0.61
C MET A 154 -3.00 -7.44 0.79
N PRO A 155 -3.80 -7.76 -0.25
CA PRO A 155 -5.00 -8.60 -0.12
C PRO A 155 -4.75 -9.93 0.61
N ALA A 156 -3.71 -10.67 0.23
CA ALA A 156 -3.36 -11.93 0.89
C ALA A 156 -2.99 -11.73 2.37
N PHE A 157 -2.24 -10.67 2.69
CA PHE A 157 -1.92 -10.37 4.08
C PHE A 157 -3.17 -9.99 4.89
N LEU A 158 -4.12 -9.24 4.32
CA LEU A 158 -5.39 -8.94 4.98
C LEU A 158 -6.19 -10.22 5.28
N ARG A 159 -6.26 -11.15 4.31
CA ARG A 159 -6.92 -12.45 4.51
C ARG A 159 -6.21 -13.29 5.56
N LYS A 160 -4.88 -13.32 5.58
CA LYS A 160 -4.08 -14.00 6.61
C LYS A 160 -4.34 -13.42 8.01
N GLU A 161 -4.58 -12.12 8.11
CA GLU A 161 -4.95 -11.46 9.36
C GLU A 161 -6.43 -11.67 9.74
N GLY A 162 -7.21 -12.44 8.96
CA GLY A 162 -8.61 -12.75 9.25
C GLY A 162 -9.60 -11.64 8.86
N VAL A 163 -9.18 -10.67 8.04
CA VAL A 163 -10.08 -9.64 7.52
C VAL A 163 -11.03 -10.28 6.52
N SER A 164 -12.33 -10.24 6.81
CA SER A 164 -13.39 -10.77 5.95
C SER A 164 -14.08 -9.70 5.10
N ASN A 165 -13.69 -8.43 5.25
CA ASN A 165 -14.23 -7.30 4.53
C ASN A 165 -14.14 -7.49 3.00
N PRO A 166 -15.09 -6.91 2.23
CA PRO A 166 -14.96 -6.82 0.78
C PRO A 166 -13.66 -6.10 0.41
N ILE A 167 -12.82 -6.75 -0.40
CA ILE A 167 -11.59 -6.15 -0.92
C ILE A 167 -11.78 -5.94 -2.42
N VAL A 168 -11.59 -4.72 -2.88
CA VAL A 168 -11.51 -4.35 -4.28
C VAL A 168 -10.06 -3.97 -4.56
N PHE A 169 -9.44 -4.63 -5.53
CA PHE A 169 -8.11 -4.25 -6.01
C PHE A 169 -8.24 -3.61 -7.39
N PHE A 170 -7.65 -2.43 -7.58
CA PHE A 170 -7.65 -1.73 -8.87
C PHE A 170 -6.22 -1.43 -9.30
N ASN A 171 -5.77 -2.09 -10.37
CA ASN A 171 -4.48 -1.85 -10.98
C ASN A 171 -4.58 -0.73 -12.03
N HIS A 172 -3.70 0.26 -11.97
CA HIS A 172 -3.72 1.38 -12.92
C HIS A 172 -2.88 1.13 -14.18
N ILE A 173 -2.18 0.00 -14.21
CA ILE A 173 -1.24 -0.37 -15.26
C ILE A 173 -1.69 -1.69 -15.91
N PRO A 174 -1.17 -2.04 -17.10
CA PRO A 174 -1.47 -3.33 -17.69
C PRO A 174 -1.04 -4.48 -16.77
N LEU A 175 -1.67 -5.64 -16.95
CA LEU A 175 -1.17 -6.88 -16.36
C LEU A 175 -0.10 -7.47 -17.29
N PRO A 176 0.94 -8.11 -16.75
CA PRO A 176 1.94 -8.78 -17.57
C PRO A 176 1.33 -9.98 -18.30
N ASP A 177 1.91 -10.35 -19.44
CA ASP A 177 1.55 -11.58 -20.16
C ASP A 177 1.66 -12.81 -19.22
N PRO A 178 0.60 -13.62 -19.06
CA PRO A 178 0.60 -14.79 -18.18
C PRO A 178 1.77 -15.75 -18.40
N ASP A 179 2.16 -15.99 -19.66
CA ASP A 179 3.29 -16.87 -19.97
C ASP A 179 4.60 -16.28 -19.45
N ARG A 180 4.67 -14.95 -19.35
CA ARG A 180 5.84 -14.21 -18.89
C ARG A 180 5.89 -14.05 -17.38
N ILE A 181 4.75 -14.04 -16.69
CA ILE A 181 4.71 -14.15 -15.24
C ILE A 181 5.59 -15.32 -14.83
N SER A 182 5.42 -16.50 -15.43
CA SER A 182 6.16 -17.73 -15.12
C SER A 182 7.68 -17.65 -15.27
N THR A 183 8.20 -16.65 -16.00
CA THR A 183 9.64 -16.45 -16.24
C THR A 183 10.34 -15.58 -15.20
N LEU A 184 9.58 -14.92 -14.33
CA LEU A 184 10.16 -14.17 -13.21
C LEU A 184 10.84 -15.09 -12.19
N PRO A 185 11.81 -14.58 -11.41
CA PRO A 185 12.26 -15.26 -10.20
C PRO A 185 11.07 -15.62 -9.30
N VAL A 186 11.11 -16.77 -8.65
CA VAL A 186 10.03 -17.31 -7.79
C VAL A 186 9.63 -16.31 -6.71
N GLU A 187 10.57 -15.49 -6.26
CA GLU A 187 10.38 -14.46 -5.25
C GLU A 187 9.49 -13.30 -5.76
N ALA A 188 9.58 -12.99 -7.06
CA ALA A 188 8.72 -12.03 -7.75
C ALA A 188 7.38 -12.65 -8.18
N HIS A 189 7.31 -13.97 -8.41
CA HIS A 189 6.03 -14.68 -8.58
C HIS A 189 5.13 -14.55 -7.36
N GLY A 190 5.70 -14.72 -6.16
CA GLY A 190 4.93 -14.75 -4.92
C GLY A 190 4.05 -13.53 -4.76
N ALA A 191 4.59 -12.31 -4.95
CA ALA A 191 3.82 -11.08 -4.78
C ALA A 191 2.64 -10.95 -5.78
N PHE A 192 2.85 -11.32 -7.05
CA PHE A 192 1.81 -11.29 -8.07
C PHE A 192 0.74 -12.36 -7.85
N LEU A 193 1.16 -13.60 -7.61
CA LEU A 193 0.24 -14.73 -7.43
C LEU A 193 -0.55 -14.64 -6.12
N ASP A 194 0.07 -14.13 -5.05
CA ASP A 194 -0.61 -13.84 -3.77
C ASP A 194 -1.79 -12.86 -3.98
N THR A 195 -1.72 -11.95 -4.98
CA THR A 195 -2.83 -11.02 -5.28
C THR A 195 -3.98 -11.69 -6.01
N LEU A 196 -3.65 -12.56 -6.98
CA LEU A 196 -4.61 -13.13 -7.93
C LEU A 196 -5.38 -14.31 -7.36
N ASN A 197 -4.91 -14.88 -6.24
CA ASN A 197 -5.57 -15.96 -5.53
C ASN A 197 -5.51 -15.73 -4.00
N PRO A 198 -6.21 -14.69 -3.50
CA PRO A 198 -6.12 -14.22 -2.11
C PRO A 198 -6.78 -15.14 -1.09
#